data_AF-A0A3M1BQI7-F1
#
_entry.id   AF-A0A3M1BQI7-F1
#
_cell.length_a   1.000
_cell.length_b   1.000
_cell.length_c   1.000
_cell.angle_alpha   90.00
_cell.angle_beta   90.00
_cell.angle_gamma   90.00
#
_symmetry.space_group_name_H-M   'P 1'
#
loop_
_entity.id
_entity.type
_entity.pdbx_description
1 polymer ?
#
loop_
_entity_poly.entity_id
_entity_poly.type
_entity_poly.pdbx_seq_one_letter_code
_entity_poly.pdbx_strand_id
1 'polypeptide(L)'
;FAILLVVLAHFVLTSIKPTLARPYIAYPIYALIFFMGVYPEEKIRETIRKPYVAGEFVWVNQIIARDVPAKGIHSEINTINEKGFLRVNAFVPEGLKTITPENKIMAGKAVAILQCSGCHNVTGNTGLRPFAKKFEGMTSEEAVYGFLSNYLTPQNHPAYMPYFVGKDEELRALSAYIADMVSKGGRVSAKIEVPKISLEAHR
;
A
#
# COMPACT_ATOMS: atom_id res chain seq x y z
N PHE A 1 2.26 -17.26 32.05
CA PHE A 1 3.27 -18.21 32.60
C PHE A 1 2.95 -19.68 32.33
N ALA A 2 1.72 -20.16 32.57
CA ALA A 2 1.35 -21.58 32.35
C ALA A 2 1.65 -22.11 30.93
N ILE A 3 1.31 -21.35 29.88
CA ILE A 3 1.57 -21.73 28.47
C ILE A 3 3.07 -21.92 28.20
N LEU A 4 3.89 -21.00 28.70
CA LEU A 4 5.35 -21.07 28.55
C LEU A 4 5.90 -22.33 29.21
N LEU A 5 5.41 -22.67 30.40
CA LEU A 5 5.82 -23.89 31.11
C LEU A 5 5.42 -25.16 30.36
N VAL A 6 4.23 -25.20 29.74
CA VAL A 6 3.79 -26.34 28.91
C VAL A 6 4.69 -26.51 27.68
N VAL A 7 5.02 -25.41 26.99
CA VAL A 7 5.91 -25.42 25.82
C VAL A 7 7.33 -25.85 26.21
N LEU A 8 7.87 -25.30 27.30
CA LEU A 8 9.20 -25.67 27.82
C LEU A 8 9.25 -27.13 28.26
N ALA A 9 8.24 -27.61 29.00
CA ALA A 9 8.15 -29.00 29.41
C ALA A 9 8.10 -29.93 28.19
N HIS A 10 7.35 -29.57 27.15
CA HIS A 10 7.32 -30.34 25.90
C HIS A 10 8.70 -30.43 25.24
N PHE A 11 9.40 -29.31 25.10
CA PHE A 11 10.75 -29.31 24.50
C PHE A 11 11.77 -30.12 25.33
N VAL A 12 11.75 -30.00 26.65
CA VAL A 12 12.64 -30.78 27.55
C VAL A 12 12.31 -32.27 27.50
N LEU A 13 11.03 -32.65 27.52
CA LEU A 13 10.62 -34.05 27.48
C LEU A 13 10.94 -34.69 26.12
N THR A 14 10.75 -33.96 25.03
CA THR A 14 11.06 -34.45 23.68
C THR A 14 12.56 -34.48 23.38
N SER A 15 13.38 -33.62 24.01
CA SER A 15 14.84 -33.72 23.90
C SER A 15 15.40 -34.97 24.61
N ILE A 16 14.78 -35.40 25.70
CA ILE A 16 15.18 -36.62 26.44
C ILE A 16 14.60 -37.87 25.77
N LYS A 17 13.32 -37.81 25.37
CA LYS A 17 12.60 -38.94 24.77
C LYS A 17 11.82 -38.49 23.52
N PRO A 18 12.47 -38.49 22.34
CA PRO A 18 11.88 -38.01 21.09
C PRO A 18 10.57 -38.70 20.70
N THR A 19 10.36 -39.95 21.12
CA THR A 19 9.12 -40.71 20.87
C THR A 19 7.87 -40.10 21.53
N LEU A 20 8.02 -39.11 22.42
CA LEU A 20 6.92 -38.34 23.00
C LEU A 20 6.37 -37.29 22.03
N ALA A 21 7.09 -36.93 20.96
CA ALA A 21 6.65 -36.00 19.92
C ALA A 21 5.66 -36.68 18.94
N ARG A 22 4.67 -37.40 19.48
CA ARG A 22 3.61 -37.99 18.66
C ARG A 22 2.78 -36.87 18.02
N PRO A 23 2.31 -37.02 16.77
CA PRO A 23 1.62 -35.94 16.05
C PRO A 23 0.45 -35.31 16.83
N TYR A 24 -0.32 -36.14 17.55
CA TYR A 24 -1.46 -35.69 18.33
C TYR A 24 -1.10 -34.89 19.60
N ILE A 25 0.16 -34.95 20.06
CA ILE A 25 0.68 -34.10 21.15
C ILE A 25 1.37 -32.86 20.56
N ALA A 26 2.16 -33.06 19.51
CA ALA A 26 2.97 -32.02 18.90
C ALA A 26 2.13 -30.95 18.19
N TYR A 27 1.11 -31.34 17.40
CA TYR A 27 0.31 -30.37 16.63
C TYR A 27 -0.43 -29.34 17.51
N PRO A 28 -1.12 -29.72 18.60
CA PRO A 28 -1.73 -28.73 19.49
C PRO A 28 -0.71 -27.74 20.07
N ILE A 29 0.49 -28.21 20.40
CA ILE A 29 1.56 -27.37 20.97
C ILE A 29 2.13 -26.42 19.92
N TYR A 30 2.36 -26.89 18.69
CA TYR A 30 2.78 -26.01 17.59
C TYR A 30 1.70 -25.01 17.18
N ALA A 31 0.43 -25.41 17.17
CA ALA A 31 -0.69 -24.50 16.96
C ALA A 31 -0.73 -23.43 18.06
N LEU A 32 -0.53 -23.81 19.32
CA LEU A 32 -0.43 -22.87 20.43
C LEU A 32 0.73 -21.88 20.25
N ILE A 33 1.93 -22.36 19.91
CA ILE A 33 3.11 -21.51 19.62
C ILE A 33 2.81 -20.55 18.46
N PHE A 34 2.19 -21.05 17.38
CA PHE A 34 1.85 -20.24 16.23
C PHE A 34 0.86 -19.14 16.59
N PHE A 35 -0.29 -19.48 17.17
CA PHE A 35 -1.35 -18.50 17.45
C PHE A 35 -1.02 -17.54 18.60
N MET A 36 -0.25 -17.97 19.61
CA MET A 36 0.07 -17.16 20.78
C MET A 36 1.41 -16.44 20.70
N GLY A 37 2.35 -16.94 19.89
CA GLY A 37 3.69 -16.37 19.74
C GLY A 37 3.91 -15.81 18.34
N VAL A 38 4.10 -16.71 17.37
CA VAL A 38 4.60 -16.34 16.04
C VAL A 38 3.64 -15.42 15.29
N TYR A 39 2.35 -15.75 15.24
CA TYR A 39 1.34 -14.97 14.52
C TYR A 39 1.20 -13.53 15.06
N PRO A 40 0.98 -13.29 16.36
CA PRO A 40 0.85 -11.93 16.87
C PRO A 40 2.16 -11.14 16.75
N GLU A 41 3.32 -11.77 17.01
CA GLU A 41 4.63 -11.12 16.84
C GLU A 41 4.86 -10.69 15.40
N GLU A 42 4.64 -11.59 14.44
CA GLU A 42 4.78 -11.31 13.02
C GLU A 42 3.79 -10.22 12.58
N LYS A 43 2.54 -10.25 13.08
CA LYS A 43 1.55 -9.21 12.80
C LYS A 43 1.96 -7.85 13.33
N ILE A 44 2.52 -7.79 14.54
CA ILE A 44 3.02 -6.57 15.18
C ILE A 44 4.23 -6.05 14.40
N ARG A 45 5.21 -6.90 14.11
CA ARG A 45 6.39 -6.57 13.29
C ARG A 45 6.00 -5.99 11.94
N GLU A 46 5.04 -6.62 11.26
CA GLU A 46 4.50 -6.20 9.97
C GLU A 46 3.67 -4.91 10.04
N THR A 47 3.07 -4.60 11.19
CA THR A 47 2.33 -3.35 11.38
C THR A 47 3.26 -2.20 11.71
N ILE A 48 4.25 -2.41 12.58
CA ILE A 48 5.22 -1.40 13.01
C ILE A 48 6.15 -0.99 11.87
N ARG A 49 6.56 -1.94 11.00
CA ARG A 49 7.46 -1.59 9.88
C ARG A 49 6.84 -0.64 8.86
N LYS A 50 5.51 -0.59 8.76
CA LYS A 50 4.83 0.26 7.77
C LYS A 50 5.05 1.75 8.11
N PRO A 51 5.23 2.62 7.11
CA PRO A 51 4.97 2.41 5.68
C PRO A 51 6.15 1.82 4.92
N TYR A 52 7.21 1.34 5.59
CA TYR A 52 8.43 0.89 4.93
C TYR A 52 8.40 -0.59 4.56
N VAL A 53 8.90 -0.89 3.37
CA VAL A 53 9.17 -2.27 2.93
C VAL A 53 10.60 -2.68 3.27
N ALA A 54 11.55 -1.73 3.24
CA ALA A 54 12.96 -1.97 3.50
C ALA A 54 13.64 -0.80 4.23
N GLY A 55 14.36 -1.13 5.31
CA GLY A 55 15.37 -0.30 5.97
C GLY A 55 14.94 1.09 6.45
N GLU A 56 13.64 1.34 6.58
CA GLU A 56 13.09 2.67 6.88
C GLU A 56 13.42 3.76 5.85
N PHE A 57 13.74 3.38 4.61
CA PHE A 57 14.03 4.31 3.52
C PHE A 57 13.27 4.02 2.23
N VAL A 58 12.70 2.83 2.05
CA VAL A 58 11.81 2.51 0.92
C VAL A 58 10.40 2.26 1.43
N TRP A 59 9.41 2.99 0.91
CA TRP A 59 8.01 2.76 1.22
C TRP A 59 7.43 1.54 0.50
N VAL A 60 6.27 1.07 0.95
CA VAL A 60 5.57 -0.08 0.33
C VAL A 60 5.24 0.12 -1.15
N ASN A 61 5.10 1.38 -1.59
CA ASN A 61 4.89 1.77 -2.99
C ASN A 61 6.19 1.93 -3.79
N GLN A 62 7.31 1.45 -3.26
CA GLN A 62 8.66 1.48 -3.87
C GLN A 62 9.29 2.88 -4.01
N ILE A 63 8.69 3.93 -3.44
CA ILE A 63 9.33 5.25 -3.40
C ILE A 63 10.48 5.23 -2.38
N ILE A 64 11.65 5.68 -2.78
CA ILE A 64 12.78 5.93 -1.87
C ILE A 64 12.48 7.24 -1.12
N ALA A 65 12.12 7.10 0.15
CA ALA A 65 11.68 8.18 1.01
C ALA A 65 12.84 8.88 1.75
N ARG A 66 13.98 8.22 1.90
CA ARG A 66 15.12 8.76 2.65
C ARG A 66 16.45 8.40 1.98
N ASP A 67 17.42 9.29 2.13
CA ASP A 67 18.78 9.04 1.66
C ASP A 67 19.42 7.91 2.47
N VAL A 68 20.29 7.13 1.81
CA VAL A 68 21.20 6.18 2.45
C VAL A 68 22.61 6.48 1.93
N PRO A 69 23.32 7.46 2.53
CA PRO A 69 24.60 7.95 2.01
C PRO A 69 25.65 6.85 1.85
N ALA A 70 25.71 5.91 2.79
CA ALA A 70 26.64 4.78 2.74
C ALA A 70 26.45 3.85 1.53
N LYS A 71 25.30 3.92 0.85
CA LYS A 71 24.98 3.14 -0.35
C LYS A 71 24.81 4.00 -1.61
N GLY A 72 25.04 5.32 -1.51
CA GLY A 72 24.81 6.26 -2.61
C GLY A 72 23.34 6.32 -3.07
N ILE A 73 22.40 6.01 -2.18
CA ILE A 73 20.95 6.05 -2.48
C ILE A 73 20.41 7.42 -2.05
N HIS A 74 19.65 8.06 -2.94
CA HIS A 74 19.02 9.35 -2.70
C HIS A 74 17.49 9.23 -2.70
N SER A 75 16.85 10.04 -1.88
CA SER A 75 15.40 10.18 -1.82
C SER A 75 14.85 10.69 -3.15
N GLU A 76 13.79 10.04 -3.62
CA GLU A 76 13.09 10.38 -4.86
C GLU A 76 12.01 11.44 -4.66
N ILE A 77 11.65 11.75 -3.40
CA ILE A 77 10.51 12.61 -3.07
C ILE A 77 10.57 13.95 -3.80
N ASN A 78 11.72 14.64 -3.74
CA ASN A 78 11.87 15.96 -4.35
C ASN A 78 11.76 15.87 -5.87
N THR A 79 12.42 14.88 -6.48
CA THR A 79 12.34 14.65 -7.93
C THR A 79 10.92 14.33 -8.38
N ILE A 80 10.19 13.52 -7.62
CA ILE A 80 8.79 13.17 -7.93
C ILE A 80 7.89 14.41 -7.79
N ASN A 81 8.01 15.19 -6.70
CA ASN A 81 7.23 16.41 -6.51
C ASN A 81 7.53 17.47 -7.58
N GLU A 82 8.77 17.52 -8.08
CA GLU A 82 9.19 18.45 -9.12
C GLU A 82 8.76 18.01 -10.54
N LYS A 83 8.87 16.73 -10.86
CA LYS A 83 8.66 16.22 -12.23
C LYS A 83 7.30 15.53 -12.45
N GLY A 84 6.59 15.20 -11.39
CA GLY A 84 5.36 14.40 -11.41
C GLY A 84 5.65 12.90 -11.28
N PHE A 85 4.86 12.22 -10.46
CA PHE A 85 4.97 10.79 -10.19
C PHE A 85 4.74 9.94 -11.44
N LEU A 86 3.65 10.20 -12.17
CA LEU A 86 3.29 9.51 -13.40
C LEU A 86 4.39 9.66 -14.45
N ARG A 87 4.99 10.85 -14.55
CA ARG A 87 6.04 11.15 -15.53
C ARG A 87 7.33 10.36 -15.28
N VAL A 88 7.75 10.23 -14.02
CA VAL A 88 9.01 9.57 -13.66
C VAL A 88 8.88 8.06 -13.44
N ASN A 89 7.67 7.55 -13.20
CA ASN A 89 7.45 6.14 -12.92
C ASN A 89 7.58 5.28 -14.19
N ALA A 90 8.49 4.30 -14.17
CA ALA A 90 8.78 3.43 -15.31
C ALA A 90 7.63 2.49 -15.70
N PHE A 91 6.69 2.22 -14.79
CA PHE A 91 5.55 1.34 -15.04
C PHE A 91 4.30 2.07 -15.54
N VAL A 92 4.37 3.40 -15.65
CA VAL A 92 3.27 4.21 -16.18
C VAL A 92 3.37 4.25 -17.71
N PRO A 93 2.31 3.83 -18.44
CA PRO A 93 2.27 3.93 -19.90
C PRO A 93 2.43 5.37 -20.37
N GLU A 94 3.08 5.60 -21.51
CA GLU A 94 3.36 6.95 -22.04
C GLU A 94 2.09 7.83 -22.13
N GLY A 95 0.97 7.28 -22.58
CA GLY A 95 -0.31 8.02 -22.66
C GLY A 95 -0.94 8.42 -21.33
N LEU A 96 -0.34 8.05 -20.19
CA LEU A 96 -0.74 8.47 -18.85
C LEU A 96 0.37 9.26 -18.13
N LYS A 97 1.53 9.49 -18.75
CA LYS A 97 2.60 10.30 -18.17
C LYS A 97 2.29 11.80 -18.16
N THR A 98 1.29 12.21 -18.93
CA THR A 98 0.75 13.57 -18.95
C THR A 98 -0.75 13.49 -18.78
N ILE A 99 -1.30 14.27 -17.85
CA ILE A 99 -2.72 14.29 -17.56
C ILE A 99 -3.43 15.19 -18.58
N THR A 100 -4.48 14.67 -19.19
CA THR A 100 -5.40 15.39 -20.07
C THR A 100 -6.83 15.22 -19.55
N PRO A 101 -7.78 16.08 -19.96
CA PRO A 101 -9.18 15.90 -19.58
C PRO A 101 -9.74 14.51 -19.91
N GLU A 102 -9.31 13.92 -21.04
CA GLU A 102 -9.79 12.63 -21.54
C GLU A 102 -9.21 11.44 -20.76
N ASN A 103 -8.00 11.58 -20.21
CA ASN A 103 -7.33 10.48 -19.49
C ASN A 103 -7.37 10.64 -17.97
N LYS A 104 -7.89 11.75 -17.43
CA LYS A 104 -7.83 12.13 -16.01
C LYS A 104 -8.21 10.99 -15.04
N ILE A 105 -9.32 10.29 -15.31
CA ILE A 105 -9.77 9.17 -14.48
C ILE A 105 -8.77 8.00 -14.52
N MET A 106 -8.20 7.69 -15.69
CA MET A 106 -7.23 6.61 -15.85
C MET A 106 -5.86 6.96 -15.26
N ALA A 107 -5.44 8.22 -15.36
CA ALA A 107 -4.26 8.73 -14.68
C ALA A 107 -4.43 8.65 -13.15
N GLY A 108 -5.56 9.10 -12.63
CA GLY A 108 -5.90 8.97 -11.21
C GLY A 108 -5.93 7.53 -10.71
N LYS A 109 -6.45 6.62 -11.53
CA LYS A 109 -6.42 5.19 -11.26
C LYS A 109 -5.00 4.63 -11.24
N ALA A 110 -4.13 5.07 -12.14
CA ALA A 110 -2.73 4.67 -12.15
C ALA A 110 -2.03 5.13 -10.86
N VAL A 111 -2.27 6.38 -10.42
CA VAL A 111 -1.80 6.88 -9.11
C VAL A 111 -2.32 6.00 -7.97
N ALA A 112 -3.62 5.69 -7.94
CA ALA A 112 -4.22 4.87 -6.89
C ALA A 112 -3.59 3.46 -6.83
N ILE A 113 -3.41 2.82 -7.98
CA ILE A 113 -2.79 1.50 -8.07
C ILE A 113 -1.34 1.57 -7.59
N LEU A 114 -0.54 2.50 -8.09
CA LEU A 114 0.88 2.51 -7.84
C LEU A 114 1.24 3.02 -6.43
N GLN A 115 0.52 4.01 -5.90
CA GLN A 115 0.82 4.59 -4.58
C GLN A 115 0.02 3.98 -3.42
N CYS A 116 -1.18 3.45 -3.67
CA CYS A 116 -2.11 3.10 -2.58
C CYS A 116 -2.45 1.60 -2.50
N SER A 117 -2.33 0.84 -3.59
CA SER A 117 -2.78 -0.57 -3.63
C SER A 117 -2.01 -1.51 -2.70
N GLY A 118 -0.81 -1.14 -2.27
CA GLY A 118 -0.03 -1.92 -1.30
C GLY A 118 -0.71 -2.05 0.08
N CYS A 119 -1.72 -1.23 0.37
CA CYS A 119 -2.48 -1.24 1.63
C CYS A 119 -4.00 -1.13 1.48
N HIS A 120 -4.49 -0.61 0.36
CA HIS A 120 -5.91 -0.36 0.12
C HIS A 120 -6.42 -1.15 -1.09
N ASN A 121 -7.63 -1.70 -1.01
CA ASN A 121 -8.36 -2.05 -2.22
C ASN A 121 -8.84 -0.77 -2.91
N VAL A 122 -8.17 -0.41 -4.01
CA VAL A 122 -8.41 0.84 -4.74
C VAL A 122 -9.44 0.72 -5.86
N THR A 123 -9.99 -0.47 -6.11
CA THR A 123 -10.95 -0.72 -7.20
C THR A 123 -12.28 -1.30 -6.74
N GLY A 124 -12.47 -1.48 -5.43
CA GLY A 124 -13.63 -2.18 -4.90
C GLY A 124 -14.02 -1.78 -3.48
N ASN A 125 -15.08 -2.42 -3.00
CA ASN A 125 -15.73 -2.20 -1.70
C ASN A 125 -15.46 -3.30 -0.67
N THR A 126 -14.66 -4.33 -1.01
CA THR A 126 -14.30 -5.44 -0.12
C THR A 126 -12.79 -5.55 0.06
N GLY A 127 -12.33 -6.46 0.93
CA GLY A 127 -10.91 -6.68 1.18
C GLY A 127 -10.31 -5.65 2.14
N LEU A 128 -8.99 -5.47 2.06
CA LEU A 128 -8.26 -4.62 2.99
C LEU A 128 -8.53 -3.14 2.71
N ARG A 129 -9.09 -2.43 3.70
CA ARG A 129 -9.27 -0.96 3.70
C ARG A 129 -9.79 -0.39 2.36
N PRO A 130 -10.95 -0.85 1.86
CA PRO A 130 -11.42 -0.50 0.52
C PRO A 130 -11.73 0.98 0.38
N PHE A 131 -11.31 1.60 -0.72
CA PHE A 131 -11.57 3.00 -1.02
C PHE A 131 -13.06 3.32 -1.04
N ALA A 132 -13.87 2.46 -1.66
CA ALA A 132 -15.31 2.70 -1.76
C ALA A 132 -16.00 2.87 -0.39
N LYS A 133 -15.53 2.16 0.66
CA LYS A 133 -16.05 2.33 2.03
C LYS A 133 -15.43 3.53 2.74
N LYS A 134 -14.20 3.91 2.40
CA LYS A 134 -13.51 5.06 3.00
C LYS A 134 -14.05 6.39 2.50
N PHE A 135 -14.49 6.43 1.25
CA PHE A 135 -15.03 7.60 0.57
C PHE A 135 -16.54 7.46 0.30
N GLU A 136 -17.25 6.65 1.09
CA GLU A 136 -18.67 6.43 0.91
C GLU A 136 -19.44 7.76 0.96
N GLY A 137 -20.28 8.00 -0.06
CA GLY A 137 -21.01 9.26 -0.23
C GLY A 137 -20.21 10.42 -0.83
N MET A 138 -18.88 10.29 -0.99
CA MET A 138 -18.04 11.31 -1.63
C MET A 138 -18.00 11.10 -3.15
N THR A 139 -19.01 11.62 -3.85
CA THR A 139 -19.14 11.51 -5.31
C THR A 139 -18.62 12.73 -6.09
N SER A 140 -18.17 13.79 -5.40
CA SER A 140 -17.52 14.94 -6.03
C SER A 140 -15.99 14.88 -5.91
N GLU A 141 -15.29 15.26 -6.99
CA GLU A 141 -13.84 15.34 -7.01
C GLU A 141 -13.33 16.30 -5.92
N GLU A 142 -13.99 17.43 -5.75
CA GLU A 142 -13.61 18.51 -4.84
C GLU A 142 -13.72 18.09 -3.38
N ALA A 143 -14.74 17.29 -3.02
CA ALA A 143 -14.86 16.76 -1.66
C ALA A 143 -13.71 15.78 -1.36
N VAL A 144 -13.42 14.88 -2.30
CA VAL A 144 -12.31 13.93 -2.14
C VAL A 144 -10.97 14.67 -2.10
N TYR A 145 -10.76 15.64 -3.00
CA TYR A 145 -9.55 16.47 -3.02
C TYR A 145 -9.37 17.26 -1.73
N GLY A 146 -10.44 17.90 -1.23
CA GLY A 146 -10.39 18.64 0.03
C GLY A 146 -10.01 17.74 1.21
N PHE A 147 -10.49 16.50 1.24
CA PHE A 147 -10.05 15.53 2.25
C PHE A 147 -8.58 15.12 2.05
N LEU A 148 -8.20 14.67 0.85
CA LEU A 148 -6.87 14.12 0.58
C LEU A 148 -5.75 15.16 0.73
N SER A 149 -5.95 16.39 0.23
CA SER A 149 -4.96 17.47 0.31
C SER A 149 -4.65 17.91 1.74
N ASN A 150 -5.60 17.71 2.67
CA ASN A 150 -5.39 17.99 4.09
C ASN A 150 -4.85 16.76 4.86
N TYR A 151 -5.23 15.55 4.45
CA TYR A 151 -4.91 14.32 5.17
C TYR A 151 -3.56 13.71 4.76
N LEU A 152 -3.19 13.79 3.48
CA LEU A 152 -1.99 13.16 2.91
C LEU A 152 -0.81 14.12 2.82
N THR A 153 -0.62 14.99 3.82
CA THR A 153 0.53 15.89 3.92
C THR A 153 1.64 15.28 4.79
N PRO A 154 2.90 15.73 4.66
CA PRO A 154 4.00 15.26 5.52
C PRO A 154 3.74 15.45 7.03
N GLN A 155 2.85 16.39 7.41
CA GLN A 155 2.53 16.70 8.81
C GLN A 155 1.31 15.94 9.34
N ASN A 156 0.33 15.63 8.49
CA ASN A 156 -0.97 15.11 8.92
C ASN A 156 -1.17 13.61 8.65
N HIS A 157 -0.33 12.99 7.82
CA HIS A 157 -0.49 11.57 7.51
C HIS A 157 -0.29 10.70 8.76
N PRO A 158 -1.00 9.56 8.89
CA PRO A 158 -0.78 8.65 10.01
C PRO A 158 0.57 7.94 9.85
N ALA A 159 1.23 7.61 10.97
CA ALA A 159 2.58 7.05 10.98
C ALA A 159 2.75 5.74 10.18
N TYR A 160 1.67 4.98 9.93
CA TYR A 160 1.68 3.70 9.22
C TYR A 160 1.32 3.79 7.72
N MET A 161 1.11 4.99 7.18
CA MET A 161 0.76 5.25 5.78
C MET A 161 1.65 6.37 5.24
N PRO A 162 2.21 6.26 4.02
CA PRO A 162 2.96 7.36 3.45
C PRO A 162 2.04 8.55 3.13
N TYR A 163 2.59 9.76 3.13
CA TYR A 163 1.93 10.92 2.54
C TYR A 163 1.97 10.86 1.01
N PHE A 164 1.19 11.72 0.35
CA PHE A 164 1.15 11.77 -1.11
C PHE A 164 2.41 12.45 -1.67
N VAL A 165 3.03 11.83 -2.68
CA VAL A 165 4.20 12.39 -3.38
C VAL A 165 3.87 12.47 -4.85
N GLY A 166 3.95 13.67 -5.42
CA GLY A 166 3.49 13.97 -6.77
C GLY A 166 3.03 15.42 -6.91
N LYS A 167 2.56 15.77 -8.10
CA LYS A 167 1.99 17.08 -8.42
C LYS A 167 0.55 17.22 -7.94
N ASP A 168 0.09 18.45 -7.77
CA ASP A 168 -1.30 18.76 -7.43
C ASP A 168 -2.29 18.19 -8.46
N GLU A 169 -1.95 18.27 -9.75
CA GLU A 169 -2.77 17.68 -10.83
C GLU A 169 -2.95 16.16 -10.69
N GLU A 170 -1.94 15.46 -10.16
CA GLU A 170 -1.99 14.01 -9.92
C GLU A 170 -2.87 13.69 -8.71
N LEU A 171 -2.84 14.54 -7.68
CA LEU A 171 -3.74 14.44 -6.53
C LEU A 171 -5.19 14.68 -6.96
N ARG A 172 -5.44 15.68 -7.81
CA ARG A 172 -6.77 15.93 -8.39
C ARG A 172 -7.26 14.79 -9.27
N ALA A 173 -6.38 14.22 -10.10
CA ALA A 173 -6.72 13.04 -10.89
C ALA A 173 -7.08 11.85 -9.99
N LEU A 174 -6.30 11.60 -8.93
CA LEU A 174 -6.62 10.58 -7.92
C LEU A 174 -7.99 10.83 -7.28
N SER A 175 -8.29 12.07 -6.89
CA SER A 175 -9.59 12.46 -6.35
C SER A 175 -10.73 12.22 -7.34
N ALA A 176 -10.54 12.58 -8.61
CA ALA A 176 -11.51 12.37 -9.68
C ALA A 176 -11.82 10.89 -9.87
N TYR A 177 -10.78 10.05 -9.87
CA TYR A 177 -10.92 8.60 -9.96
C TYR A 177 -11.70 8.01 -8.77
N ILE A 178 -11.40 8.44 -7.55
CA ILE A 178 -12.10 7.95 -6.35
C ILE A 178 -13.59 8.34 -6.41
N ALA A 179 -13.89 9.60 -6.75
CA ALA A 179 -15.25 10.10 -6.88
C ALA A 179 -16.04 9.34 -7.97
N ASP A 180 -15.43 9.10 -9.14
CA ASP A 180 -16.00 8.29 -10.23
C ASP A 180 -16.27 6.84 -9.80
N MET A 181 -15.34 6.23 -9.06
CA MET A 181 -15.49 4.86 -8.58
C MET A 181 -16.62 4.76 -7.54
N VAL A 182 -16.75 5.74 -6.64
CA VAL A 182 -17.85 5.81 -5.67
C VAL A 182 -19.19 6.03 -6.38
N SER A 183 -19.26 6.94 -7.35
CA SER A 183 -20.50 7.21 -8.11
C SER A 183 -20.98 6.01 -8.92
N LYS A 184 -20.07 5.13 -9.35
CA LYS A 184 -20.36 3.84 -10.03
C LYS A 184 -20.68 2.68 -9.07
N GLY A 185 -20.99 2.97 -7.81
CA GLY A 185 -21.37 1.96 -6.81
C GLY A 185 -20.19 1.29 -6.12
N GLY A 186 -19.00 1.89 -6.16
CA GLY A 186 -17.85 1.48 -5.35
C GLY A 186 -17.11 0.24 -5.86
N ARG A 187 -17.32 -0.15 -7.12
CA ARG A 187 -16.57 -1.24 -7.76
C ARG A 187 -16.33 -0.96 -9.23
N VAL A 188 -15.06 -1.00 -9.63
CA VAL A 188 -14.63 -0.78 -11.02
C VAL A 188 -13.68 -1.89 -11.46
N SER A 189 -13.53 -2.07 -12.77
CA SER A 189 -12.49 -2.95 -13.33
C SER A 189 -11.10 -2.53 -12.81
N ALA A 190 -10.15 -3.45 -12.67
CA ALA A 190 -8.76 -3.11 -12.37
C ALA A 190 -7.97 -2.64 -13.61
N LYS A 191 -8.50 -2.88 -14.81
CA LYS A 191 -7.83 -2.58 -16.08
C LYS A 191 -7.51 -1.09 -16.24
N ILE A 192 -6.26 -0.78 -16.57
CA ILE A 192 -5.86 0.56 -17.03
C ILE A 192 -6.13 0.63 -18.54
N GLU A 193 -6.92 1.62 -18.95
CA GLU A 193 -7.19 1.88 -20.36
C GLU A 193 -6.47 3.17 -20.76
N VAL A 194 -5.58 3.06 -21.73
CA VAL A 194 -4.78 4.19 -22.22
C VAL A 194 -5.41 4.67 -23.52
N PRO A 195 -5.83 5.94 -23.63
CA PRO A 195 -6.33 6.49 -24.88
C PRO A 195 -5.27 6.35 -26.00
N LYS A 196 -5.72 6.02 -27.22
CA LYS A 196 -4.84 5.70 -28.36
C LYS A 196 -3.96 6.86 -28.87
N ILE A 197 -4.06 8.06 -28.31
CA ILE A 197 -3.46 9.29 -28.86
C ILE A 197 -1.94 9.41 -28.60
N SER A 198 -1.30 8.47 -27.87
CA SER A 198 0.13 8.60 -27.51
C SER A 198 1.14 7.84 -28.40
N LEU A 199 0.70 7.05 -29.38
CA LEU A 199 1.62 6.28 -30.23
C LEU A 199 2.23 7.09 -31.39
N GLU A 200 1.64 8.22 -31.77
CA GLU A 200 2.11 9.04 -32.91
C GLU A 200 3.09 10.15 -32.50
N ALA A 201 3.19 10.50 -31.21
CA ALA A 201 4.05 11.59 -30.74
C ALA A 201 5.56 11.22 -30.62
N HIS A 202 5.94 10.01 -31.03
CA HIS A 202 7.32 9.50 -31.01
C HIS A 202 7.76 8.87 -32.34
N ARG A 203 7.17 9.27 -33.46
CA ARG A 203 7.77 9.05 -34.80
C ARG A 203 8.38 10.34 -35.33
#